data_AF-A0A7C7JV06-F1
#
_entry.id   AF-A0A7C7JV06-F1
#
_cell.length_a   1.000
_cell.length_b   1.000
_cell.length_c   1.000
_cell.angle_alpha   90.00
_cell.angle_beta   90.00
_cell.angle_gamma   90.00
#
_symmetry.space_group_name_H-M   'P 1'
#
loop_
_entity.id
_entity.type
_entity.pdbx_description
1 polymer ?
#
loop_
_entity_poly.entity_id
_entity_poly.type
_entity_poly.pdbx_seq_one_letter_code
_entity_poly.pdbx_strand_id
1 'polypeptide(L)'
;CTPFLFYDLDYEVQTPLKIVPYHALDFAFLKYNSLLDKQEALQKLMQQVKAVNGTFVPVFHNYTFSNIPRWQHFKTLFNAILNSVDEQ
;
A
#
# COMPACT_ATOMS: atom_id res chain seq x y z
N CYS A 1 8.10 -5.42 -6.07
CA CYS A 1 6.89 -4.60 -6.27
C CYS A 1 6.51 -4.51 -7.75
N THR A 2 6.64 -5.62 -8.48
CA THR A 2 6.41 -5.68 -9.93
C THR A 2 5.46 -6.84 -10.14
N PRO A 3 4.33 -6.67 -10.86
CA PRO A 3 3.45 -7.79 -11.14
C PRO A 3 4.18 -8.92 -11.88
N PHE A 4 3.91 -10.15 -11.49
CA PHE A 4 4.52 -11.35 -12.08
C PHE A 4 3.48 -12.45 -12.24
N LEU A 5 3.72 -13.43 -13.10
CA LEU A 5 2.85 -14.59 -13.21
C LEU A 5 3.24 -15.65 -12.18
N PHE A 6 2.27 -16.30 -11.56
CA PHE A 6 2.49 -17.32 -10.55
C PHE A 6 3.22 -18.52 -11.16
N TYR A 7 4.25 -18.99 -10.45
CA TYR A 7 5.08 -20.12 -10.83
C TYR A 7 4.68 -21.34 -10.00
N ASP A 8 4.26 -22.40 -10.68
CA ASP A 8 3.93 -23.68 -10.06
C ASP A 8 5.20 -24.54 -9.99
N LEU A 9 5.65 -24.81 -8.76
CA LEU A 9 6.88 -25.57 -8.50
C LEU A 9 6.71 -27.06 -8.76
N ASP A 10 5.50 -27.62 -8.59
CA ASP A 10 5.27 -29.07 -8.75
C ASP A 10 5.34 -29.47 -10.23
N TYR A 11 4.88 -28.57 -11.10
CA TYR A 11 4.88 -28.77 -12.56
C TYR A 11 6.00 -28.03 -13.28
N GLU A 12 6.81 -27.23 -12.57
CA GLU A 12 7.90 -26.39 -13.11
C GLU A 12 7.44 -25.46 -14.26
N VAL A 13 6.22 -24.93 -14.16
CA VAL A 13 5.62 -24.06 -15.19
C VAL A 13 5.13 -22.73 -14.63
N GLN A 14 5.20 -21.70 -15.48
CA GLN A 14 4.54 -20.43 -15.22
C GLN A 14 3.06 -20.52 -15.64
N THR A 15 2.16 -20.20 -14.72
CA THR A 15 0.71 -20.17 -14.97
C THR A 15 0.28 -18.82 -15.55
N PRO A 16 -0.89 -18.70 -16.20
CA PRO A 16 -1.41 -17.40 -16.65
C PRO A 16 -1.94 -16.51 -15.50
N LEU A 17 -1.90 -16.97 -14.24
CA LEU A 17 -2.37 -16.21 -13.09
C LEU A 17 -1.38 -15.08 -12.76
N LYS A 18 -1.80 -13.82 -12.93
CA LYS A 18 -1.00 -12.64 -12.59
C LYS A 18 -1.14 -12.27 -11.11
N ILE A 19 -0.02 -12.28 -10.40
CA ILE A 19 0.12 -11.80 -9.03
C ILE A 19 0.47 -10.31 -9.05
N VAL A 20 -0.35 -9.50 -8.37
CA VAL A 20 -0.10 -8.08 -8.13
C VAL A 20 0.10 -7.88 -6.61
N PRO A 21 1.33 -7.67 -6.13
CA PRO A 21 1.58 -7.52 -4.70
C PRO A 21 1.09 -6.15 -4.20
N TYR A 22 0.45 -6.14 -3.02
CA TYR A 22 0.15 -4.92 -2.27
C TYR A 22 1.19 -4.70 -1.17
N HIS A 23 1.33 -3.44 -0.73
CA HIS A 23 2.41 -3.04 0.19
C HIS A 23 1.87 -2.36 1.46
N ALA A 24 0.73 -1.68 1.34
CA ALA A 24 0.09 -0.95 2.42
C ALA A 24 -1.33 -1.48 2.63
N LEU A 25 -1.66 -1.85 3.86
CA LEU A 25 -3.00 -2.19 4.29
C LEU A 25 -3.37 -1.25 5.43
N ASP A 26 -4.49 -0.55 5.33
CA ASP A 26 -4.98 0.38 6.35
C ASP A 26 -4.86 -0.15 7.80
N PHE A 27 -5.33 -1.36 8.06
CA PHE A 27 -5.30 -1.94 9.40
C PHE A 27 -3.88 -1.98 9.99
N ALA A 28 -2.86 -2.22 9.18
CA ALA A 28 -1.48 -2.30 9.63
C ALA A 28 -0.93 -0.97 10.16
N PHE A 29 -1.51 0.17 9.74
CA PHE A 29 -1.13 1.50 10.22
C PHE A 29 -1.73 1.84 11.59
N LEU A 30 -2.66 1.05 12.13
CA LEU A 30 -3.19 1.23 13.48
C LEU A 30 -2.13 1.04 14.58
N LYS A 31 -1.01 0.37 14.27
CA LYS A 31 0.10 0.23 15.21
C LYS A 31 0.78 1.57 15.54
N TYR A 32 0.58 2.59 14.70
CA TYR A 32 1.10 3.93 14.91
C TYR A 32 0.01 4.80 15.56
N ASN A 33 0.34 5.50 16.64
CA ASN A 33 -0.63 6.34 17.33
C ASN A 33 -0.77 7.71 16.65
N SER A 34 0.34 8.40 16.39
CA SER A 34 0.31 9.74 15.80
C SER A 34 0.00 9.71 14.29
N LEU A 35 -0.42 10.86 13.74
CA LEU A 35 -0.51 11.04 12.30
C LEU A 35 0.89 11.08 11.65
N LEU A 36 1.84 11.73 12.32
CA LEU A 36 3.21 11.89 11.84
C LEU A 36 3.88 10.51 11.60
N ASP A 37 3.83 9.62 12.59
CA ASP A 37 4.41 8.27 12.46
C ASP A 37 3.78 7.48 11.31
N LYS A 38 2.46 7.63 11.10
CA LYS A 38 1.75 6.99 9.98
C LYS A 38 2.23 7.54 8.64
N GLN A 39 2.41 8.85 8.53
CA GLN A 39 2.89 9.51 7.31
C GLN A 39 4.32 9.13 7.00
N GLU A 40 5.22 9.15 7.98
CA GLU A 40 6.62 8.75 7.81
C GLU A 40 6.73 7.29 7.37
N ALA A 41 5.97 6.38 7.99
CA ALA A 41 5.94 4.97 7.61
C ALA A 41 5.42 4.77 6.17
N LEU A 42 4.36 5.47 5.81
CA LEU A 42 3.77 5.43 4.47
C LEU A 42 4.75 5.96 3.42
N GLN A 43 5.33 7.14 3.66
CA GLN A 43 6.28 7.79 2.77
C GLN A 43 7.52 6.92 2.57
N LYS A 44 8.07 6.35 3.65
CA LYS A 44 9.21 5.42 3.57
C LYS A 44 8.87 4.25 2.67
N LEU A 45 7.70 3.62 2.85
CA LEU A 45 7.27 2.49 2.04
C LEU A 45 7.14 2.87 0.56
N MET A 46 6.49 3.99 0.25
CA MET A 46 6.34 4.50 -1.12
C MET A 46 7.71 4.78 -1.77
N GLN A 47 8.63 5.39 -1.04
CA GLN A 47 9.99 5.66 -1.53
C GLN A 47 10.76 4.37 -1.81
N GLN A 48 10.67 3.34 -0.95
CA GLN A 48 11.33 2.06 -1.20
C GLN A 48 10.78 1.37 -2.47
N VAL A 49 9.47 1.45 -2.70
CA VAL A 49 8.86 0.92 -3.94
C VAL A 49 9.31 1.73 -5.16
N LYS A 50 9.34 3.06 -5.05
CA LYS A 50 9.79 3.96 -6.12
C LYS A 50 11.26 3.75 -6.48
N ALA A 51 12.13 3.51 -5.49
CA ALA A 51 13.57 3.31 -5.68
C ALA A 51 13.90 2.09 -6.56
N VAL A 52 12.98 1.12 -6.67
CA VAL A 52 13.11 -0.06 -7.54
C VAL A 52 12.20 0.00 -8.77
N ASN A 53 11.67 1.19 -9.12
CA ASN A 53 10.70 1.40 -10.20
C ASN A 53 9.48 0.46 -10.11
N GLY A 54 9.06 0.15 -8.88
CA GLY A 54 7.92 -0.71 -8.61
C GLY A 54 6.57 0.02 -8.69
N THR A 55 5.50 -0.76 -8.72
CA THR A 55 4.13 -0.26 -8.59
C THR A 55 3.71 -0.31 -7.11
N PHE A 56 3.45 0.86 -6.53
CA PHE A 56 2.89 0.95 -5.18
C PHE A 56 1.38 0.66 -5.23
N VAL A 57 0.93 -0.30 -4.43
CA VAL A 57 -0.47 -0.75 -4.39
C VAL A 57 -0.94 -0.74 -2.93
N PRO A 58 -1.76 0.24 -2.53
CA PRO A 58 -2.38 0.30 -1.22
C PRO A 58 -3.76 -0.35 -1.19
N VAL A 59 -4.17 -0.83 -0.02
CA VAL A 59 -5.49 -1.40 0.26
C VAL A 59 -6.13 -0.65 1.41
N PHE A 60 -7.32 -0.10 1.16
CA PHE A 60 -8.15 0.59 2.13
C PHE A 60 -9.56 -0.02 2.12
N HIS A 61 -10.12 -0.25 3.29
CA HIS A 61 -11.50 -0.67 3.48
C HIS A 61 -12.42 0.54 3.64
N ASN A 62 -13.69 0.41 3.24
CA ASN A 62 -14.64 1.53 3.32
C ASN A 62 -14.83 2.08 4.74
N TYR A 63 -14.81 1.22 5.76
CA TYR A 63 -14.98 1.63 7.16
C TYR A 63 -13.83 2.55 7.64
N THR A 64 -12.68 2.51 6.98
CA THR A 64 -11.51 3.32 7.32
C THR A 64 -11.73 4.81 7.02
N PHE A 65 -12.76 5.14 6.23
CA PHE A 65 -13.17 6.52 5.95
C PHE A 65 -14.35 7.00 6.82
N SER A 66 -14.78 6.19 7.79
CA SER A 66 -15.82 6.57 8.74
C SER A 66 -15.33 7.57 9.79
N ASN A 67 -16.25 8.15 10.55
CA ASN A 67 -15.95 9.05 11.67
C ASN A 67 -15.61 8.30 12.98
N ILE A 68 -15.35 7.00 12.93
CA ILE A 68 -14.98 6.22 14.12
C ILE A 68 -13.57 6.63 14.57
N PRO A 69 -13.35 6.99 15.85
CA PRO A 69 -12.04 7.49 16.33
C PRO A 69 -10.85 6.58 16.02
N ARG A 70 -11.06 5.26 15.98
CA ARG A 70 -10.06 4.27 15.58
C ARG A 70 -9.42 4.57 14.21
N TRP A 71 -10.23 5.09 13.27
CA TRP A 71 -9.84 5.34 11.88
C TRP A 71 -9.51 6.81 11.62
N GLN A 72 -9.28 7.59 12.68
CA GLN A 72 -8.83 8.96 12.56
C GLN A 72 -7.54 9.02 11.73
N HIS A 73 -7.41 10.06 10.90
CA HIS A 73 -6.27 10.34 10.01
C HIS A 73 -6.15 9.49 8.74
N PHE A 74 -6.89 8.39 8.60
CA PHE A 74 -6.71 7.53 7.43
C PHE A 74 -7.14 8.15 6.10
N LYS A 75 -8.14 9.04 6.12
CA LYS A 75 -8.49 9.87 4.94
C LYS A 75 -7.31 10.76 4.52
N THR A 76 -6.55 11.29 5.48
CA THR A 76 -5.34 12.08 5.22
C THR A 76 -4.26 11.22 4.55
N LEU A 77 -4.04 10.00 5.02
CA LEU A 77 -3.09 9.07 4.40
C LEU A 77 -3.48 8.70 2.97
N PHE A 78 -4.76 8.41 2.75
CA PHE A 78 -5.27 8.09 1.42
C PHE A 78 -5.05 9.26 0.44
N ASN A 79 -5.38 10.48 0.85
CA ASN A 79 -5.16 11.67 0.04
C ASN A 79 -3.66 11.94 -0.22
N ALA A 80 -2.78 11.67 0.75
CA ALA A 80 -1.34 11.80 0.54
C ALA A 80 -0.83 10.87 -0.57
N ILE A 81 -1.39 9.66 -0.68
CA ILE A 81 -1.06 8.73 -1.77
C ILE A 81 -1.54 9.30 -3.11
N LEU A 82 -2.77 9.81 -3.19
CA LEU A 82 -3.30 10.40 -4.42
C LEU A 82 -2.45 11.60 -4.89
N ASN A 83 -2.10 12.51 -3.97
CA ASN A 83 -1.32 13.70 -4.27
C ASN A 83 0.11 13.39 -4.71
N SER A 84 0.68 12.25 -4.29
CA SER A 84 2.03 11.84 -4.69
C SER A 84 2.19 11.52 -6.18
N VAL A 85 1.07 11.37 -6.90
CA VAL A 85 1.05 11.12 -8.35
C VAL A 85 1.28 12.41 -9.14
N ASP A 86 0.87 13.56 -8.59
CA ASP A 86 0.94 14.87 -9.23
C ASP A 86 2.29 15.59 -8.98
N GLU A 87 3.12 15.07 -8.08
CA GLU A 87 4.50 15.53 -7.85
C GLU A 87 5.44 14.92 -8.91
N GLN A 88 5.42 15.50 -10.11
CA GLN A 88 6.45 15.30 -11.16
C GLN A 88 7.62 16.25 -10.98
#